data_AF-A0A969JDT7-F1
#
_entry.id   AF-A0A969JDT7-F1
#
_cell.length_a   1.000
_cell.length_b   1.000
_cell.length_c   1.000
_cell.angle_alpha   90.00
_cell.angle_beta   90.00
_cell.angle_gamma   90.00
#
_symmetry.space_group_name_H-M   'P 1'
#
loop_
_entity.id
_entity.type
_entity.pdbx_description
1 polymer ?
#
loop_
_entity_poly.entity_id
_entity_poly.type
_entity_poly.pdbx_seq_one_letter_code
_entity_poly.pdbx_strand_id
1 'polypeptide(L)'
;MENFSQPSLPPHRRTGGHLVFYRLGLLAIFLFSLGLRLWSLDRFNQLAFDEIYYVKYGLNYLRQQPIFDAHPPLGKYLIALGIWLGDRLLFPGLTASSDLTHDLAGKLLSPYSYRWLNAVVGSTIPLLIAGVARQLKNSPSLGLLAGGLAALDGF
;
A
#
# COMPACT_ATOMS: atom_id res chain seq x y z
N MET A 1 -66.73 -21.78 -4.83
CA MET A 1 -65.39 -21.71 -5.43
C MET A 1 -64.72 -20.48 -4.86
N GLU A 2 -64.01 -20.64 -3.73
CA GLU A 2 -63.28 -19.54 -3.09
C GLU A 2 -62.08 -19.17 -3.96
N ASN A 3 -62.04 -17.90 -4.36
CA ASN A 3 -60.97 -17.35 -5.17
C ASN A 3 -59.79 -17.05 -4.24
N PHE A 4 -58.79 -17.95 -4.22
CA PHE A 4 -57.55 -17.75 -3.47
C PHE A 4 -56.69 -16.69 -4.16
N SER A 5 -56.89 -15.43 -3.77
CA SER A 5 -55.99 -14.32 -4.11
C SER A 5 -54.60 -14.61 -3.54
N GLN A 6 -53.63 -14.92 -4.40
CA GLN A 6 -52.25 -15.13 -3.98
C GLN A 6 -51.69 -13.85 -3.32
N PRO A 7 -50.96 -13.96 -2.19
CA PRO A 7 -50.33 -12.80 -1.57
C PRO A 7 -49.27 -12.22 -2.51
N SER A 8 -49.36 -10.92 -2.79
CA SER A 8 -48.35 -10.22 -3.58
C SER A 8 -47.01 -10.24 -2.85
N LEU A 9 -45.97 -10.72 -3.53
CA LEU A 9 -44.62 -10.74 -2.99
C LEU A 9 -44.16 -9.31 -2.66
N PRO A 10 -43.48 -9.08 -1.54
CA PRO A 10 -42.98 -7.76 -1.19
C PRO A 10 -41.99 -7.27 -2.26
N PRO A 11 -41.98 -5.96 -2.58
CA PRO A 11 -41.11 -5.42 -3.61
C PRO A 11 -39.64 -5.66 -3.25
N HIS A 12 -38.87 -6.14 -4.23
CA HIS A 12 -37.43 -6.34 -4.13
C HIS A 12 -36.75 -4.98 -3.83
N ARG A 13 -36.41 -4.73 -2.56
CA ARG A 13 -35.68 -3.53 -2.14
C ARG A 13 -34.32 -3.52 -2.85
N ARG A 14 -34.12 -2.60 -3.79
CA ARG A 14 -32.85 -2.41 -4.51
C ARG A 14 -31.74 -2.03 -3.51
N THR A 15 -31.02 -3.03 -3.00
CA THR A 15 -29.90 -2.91 -2.04
C THR A 15 -28.57 -2.55 -2.70
N GLY A 16 -28.53 -2.35 -4.02
CA GLY A 16 -27.30 -2.11 -4.78
C GLY A 16 -26.62 -0.75 -4.53
N GLY A 17 -27.38 0.32 -4.27
CA GLY A 17 -26.83 1.68 -4.18
C GLY A 17 -25.81 1.88 -3.05
N HIS A 18 -26.09 1.33 -1.86
CA HIS A 18 -25.18 1.43 -0.72
C HIS A 18 -23.88 0.66 -0.91
N LEU A 19 -23.90 -0.43 -1.68
CA LEU A 19 -22.70 -1.21 -1.99
C LEU A 19 -21.80 -0.47 -2.99
N VAL A 20 -22.40 0.13 -4.02
CA VAL A 20 -21.66 0.94 -5.01
C VAL A 20 -21.05 2.16 -4.34
N PHE A 21 -21.82 2.89 -3.53
CA PHE A 21 -21.32 4.04 -2.78
C PHE A 21 -20.14 3.65 -1.86
N TYR A 22 -20.27 2.54 -1.14
CA TYR A 22 -19.18 2.04 -0.30
C TYR A 22 -17.92 1.70 -1.11
N ARG A 23 -18.06 1.03 -2.25
CA ARG A 23 -16.92 0.68 -3.13
C ARG A 23 -16.25 1.93 -3.70
N LEU A 24 -17.02 2.92 -4.14
CA LEU A 24 -16.49 4.20 -4.59
C LEU A 24 -15.79 4.96 -3.46
N GLY A 25 -16.35 4.92 -2.25
CA GLY A 25 -15.71 5.49 -1.07
C GLY A 25 -14.39 4.81 -0.73
N LEU A 26 -14.33 3.48 -0.79
CA LEU A 26 -13.07 2.75 -0.61
C LEU A 26 -12.04 3.12 -1.68
N LEU A 27 -12.45 3.19 -2.95
CA LEU A 27 -11.56 3.61 -4.04
C LEU A 27 -11.03 5.03 -3.81
N ALA A 28 -11.89 5.96 -3.39
CA ALA A 28 -11.49 7.33 -3.07
C ALA A 28 -10.48 7.36 -1.91
N ILE A 29 -10.72 6.61 -0.84
CA ILE A 29 -9.79 6.49 0.30
C ILE A 29 -8.45 5.90 -0.14
N PHE A 30 -8.46 4.87 -0.98
CA PHE A 30 -7.24 4.26 -1.52
C PHE A 30 -6.41 5.25 -2.32
N LEU A 31 -7.03 5.92 -3.30
CA LEU A 31 -6.34 6.89 -4.16
C LEU A 31 -5.82 8.09 -3.34
N PHE A 32 -6.61 8.55 -2.38
CA PHE A 32 -6.20 9.61 -1.47
C PHE A 32 -5.01 9.19 -0.60
N SER A 33 -5.07 8.01 0.02
CA SER A 33 -3.96 7.48 0.84
C SER A 33 -2.70 7.23 0.02
N LEU A 34 -2.86 6.69 -1.20
CA LEU A 34 -1.76 6.48 -2.13
C LEU A 34 -1.10 7.81 -2.51
N GLY A 35 -1.89 8.84 -2.82
CA GLY A 35 -1.40 10.17 -3.11
C GLY A 35 -0.60 10.77 -1.96
N LEU A 36 -1.12 10.69 -0.73
CA LEU A 36 -0.42 11.20 0.46
C LEU A 36 0.89 10.44 0.74
N ARG A 37 0.89 9.11 0.65
CA ARG A 37 2.07 8.29 0.94
C ARG A 37 3.16 8.37 -0.14
N LEU A 38 2.78 8.65 -1.38
CA LEU A 38 3.73 8.92 -2.46
C LEU A 38 4.19 10.38 -2.50
N TRP A 39 3.55 11.26 -1.72
CA TRP A 39 3.91 12.68 -1.68
C TRP A 39 5.25 12.89 -0.96
N SER A 40 6.20 13.53 -1.65
CA SER A 40 7.52 13.88 -1.10
C SER A 40 8.34 12.69 -0.56
N LEU A 41 8.39 11.57 -1.29
CA LEU A 41 9.24 10.42 -0.93
C LEU A 41 10.74 10.77 -0.84
N ASP A 42 11.17 11.85 -1.52
CA ASP A 42 12.55 12.35 -1.51
C ASP A 42 12.87 13.36 -0.39
N ARG A 43 11.88 13.72 0.44
CA ARG A 43 12.04 14.75 1.49
C ARG A 43 13.31 14.56 2.31
N PHE A 44 13.61 13.31 2.62
CA PHE A 44 14.86 12.92 3.27
C PHE A 44 15.70 12.11 2.29
N ASN A 45 16.60 12.78 1.58
CA ASN A 45 17.54 12.13 0.67
C ASN A 45 18.71 11.48 1.43
N GLN A 46 18.40 10.70 2.47
CA GLN A 46 19.35 9.94 3.28
C GLN A 46 18.65 8.69 3.82
N LEU A 47 19.42 7.64 4.11
CA LEU A 47 18.91 6.43 4.75
C LEU A 47 18.52 6.76 6.20
N ALA A 48 17.26 6.54 6.55
CA ALA A 48 16.74 6.80 7.89
C ALA A 48 16.37 5.50 8.61
N PHE A 49 16.70 5.41 9.91
CA PHE A 49 16.34 4.28 10.78
C PHE A 49 16.69 2.90 10.16
N ASP A 50 15.68 2.05 10.04
CA ASP A 50 15.71 0.69 9.54
C ASP A 50 16.11 0.61 8.05
N GLU A 51 16.02 1.71 7.29
CA GLU A 51 16.47 1.75 5.89
C GLU A 51 17.96 1.42 5.73
N ILE A 52 18.78 1.78 6.74
CA ILE A 52 20.22 1.49 6.74
C ILE A 52 20.48 -0.02 6.61
N TYR A 53 19.63 -0.84 7.22
CA TYR A 53 19.78 -2.29 7.24
C TYR A 53 18.98 -2.96 6.13
N TYR A 54 17.68 -2.67 6.03
CA TYR A 54 16.81 -3.42 5.11
C TYR A 54 17.06 -3.12 3.64
N VAL A 55 17.43 -1.88 3.29
CA VAL A 55 17.83 -1.54 1.90
C VAL A 55 19.12 -2.26 1.55
N LYS A 56 20.09 -2.27 2.46
CA LYS A 56 21.36 -3.00 2.30
C LYS A 56 21.12 -4.50 2.11
N TYR A 57 20.26 -5.12 2.92
CA TYR A 57 19.91 -6.53 2.76
C TYR A 57 19.19 -6.81 1.44
N GLY A 58 18.26 -5.95 1.03
CA GLY A 58 17.60 -6.06 -0.28
C GLY A 58 18.61 -6.06 -1.44
N LEU A 59 19.59 -5.15 -1.40
CA LEU A 59 20.67 -5.11 -2.38
C LEU A 59 21.58 -6.35 -2.33
N ASN A 60 21.90 -6.85 -1.13
CA ASN A 60 22.69 -8.07 -0.98
C ASN A 60 21.97 -9.28 -1.57
N TYR A 61 20.64 -9.36 -1.44
CA TYR A 61 19.84 -10.40 -2.11
C TYR A 61 19.92 -10.30 -3.65
N LEU A 62 19.83 -9.08 -4.22
CA LEU A 62 19.99 -8.87 -5.66
C LEU A 62 21.41 -9.24 -6.15
N ARG A 63 22.42 -9.02 -5.30
CA ARG A 63 23.84 -9.33 -5.59
C ARG A 63 24.28 -10.73 -5.19
N GLN A 64 23.38 -11.55 -4.65
CA GLN A 64 23.67 -12.89 -4.16
C GLN A 64 24.83 -12.94 -3.12
N GLN A 65 24.94 -11.91 -2.30
CA GLN A 65 25.95 -11.84 -1.23
C GLN A 65 25.42 -12.54 0.04
N PRO A 66 26.28 -13.20 0.84
CA PRO A 66 25.88 -13.83 2.09
C PRO A 66 25.41 -12.77 3.11
N ILE A 67 24.28 -13.04 3.78
CA ILE A 67 23.66 -12.16 4.78
C ILE A 67 23.49 -12.95 6.07
N PHE A 68 23.82 -12.35 7.21
CA PHE A 68 23.49 -12.88 8.52
C PHE A 68 22.44 -11.97 9.18
N ASP A 69 21.22 -12.48 9.34
CA ASP A 69 20.09 -11.74 9.92
C ASP A 69 19.21 -12.69 10.74
N ALA A 70 18.60 -12.18 11.81
CA ALA A 70 17.68 -12.89 12.67
C ALA A 70 16.24 -12.99 12.11
N HIS A 71 15.85 -12.10 11.17
CA HIS A 71 14.47 -12.01 10.69
C HIS A 71 14.18 -12.91 9.48
N PRO A 72 12.95 -13.44 9.35
CA PRO A 72 12.50 -14.14 8.14
C PRO A 72 12.76 -13.33 6.85
N PRO A 73 13.08 -14.00 5.73
CA PRO A 73 13.61 -13.32 4.55
C PRO A 73 12.54 -12.63 3.67
N LEU A 74 11.25 -12.91 3.89
CA LEU A 74 10.17 -12.47 2.99
C LEU A 74 10.14 -10.95 2.80
N GLY A 75 10.24 -10.17 3.87
CA GLY A 75 10.23 -8.70 3.76
C GLY A 75 11.39 -8.17 2.93
N LYS A 76 12.57 -8.78 3.04
CA LYS A 76 13.76 -8.37 2.31
C LYS A 76 13.66 -8.74 0.83
N TYR A 77 13.02 -9.87 0.50
CA TYR A 77 12.70 -10.19 -0.88
C TYR A 77 11.74 -9.19 -1.51
N LEU A 78 10.73 -8.72 -0.77
CA LEU A 78 9.84 -7.67 -1.26
C LEU A 78 10.61 -6.36 -1.50
N ILE A 79 11.51 -5.98 -0.59
CA ILE A 79 12.35 -4.79 -0.76
C ILE A 79 13.29 -4.95 -1.96
N ALA A 80 13.95 -6.10 -2.11
CA ALA A 80 14.79 -6.41 -3.25
C ALA A 80 14.01 -6.32 -4.58
N LEU A 81 12.80 -6.89 -4.61
CA LEU A 81 11.89 -6.79 -5.75
C LEU A 81 11.48 -5.34 -6.03
N GLY A 82 11.18 -4.56 -4.98
CA GLY A 82 10.82 -3.16 -5.08
C GLY A 82 11.93 -2.31 -5.69
N ILE A 83 13.17 -2.53 -5.24
CA ILE A 83 14.36 -1.87 -5.78
C ILE A 83 14.55 -2.26 -7.25
N TRP A 84 14.51 -3.56 -7.56
CA TRP A 84 14.69 -4.06 -8.92
C TRP A 84 13.62 -3.51 -9.88
N LEU A 85 12.36 -3.50 -9.46
CA LEU A 85 11.25 -3.03 -10.28
C LEU A 85 11.26 -1.50 -10.44
N GLY A 86 11.54 -0.79 -9.35
CA GLY A 86 11.70 0.66 -9.33
C GLY A 86 12.80 1.10 -10.29
N ASP A 87 13.95 0.44 -10.22
CA ASP A 87 15.10 0.77 -11.04
C ASP A 87 14.91 0.39 -12.51
N ARG A 88 14.36 -0.80 -12.79
CA ARG A 88 14.31 -1.33 -14.15
C ARG A 88 13.08 -0.88 -14.96
N LEU A 89 11.92 -0.75 -14.32
CA LEU A 89 10.65 -0.57 -15.02
C LEU A 89 9.97 0.77 -14.74
N LEU A 90 9.94 1.21 -13.48
CA LEU A 90 9.10 2.35 -13.08
C LEU A 90 9.82 3.69 -13.20
N PHE A 91 11.09 3.72 -12.81
CA PHE A 91 11.86 4.96 -12.68
C PHE A 91 13.24 4.91 -13.36
N PRO A 92 13.40 4.27 -14.53
CA PRO A 92 14.73 4.02 -15.11
C PRO A 92 15.54 5.31 -15.35
N GLY A 93 14.91 6.45 -15.62
CA GLY A 93 15.61 7.75 -15.77
C GLY A 93 15.90 8.49 -14.46
N LEU A 94 15.15 8.22 -13.38
CA LEU A 94 15.36 8.84 -12.06
C LEU A 94 16.37 8.05 -11.24
N THR A 95 16.51 6.75 -11.51
CA THR A 95 17.36 5.82 -10.76
C THR A 95 18.59 5.36 -11.55
N ALA A 96 18.68 5.58 -12.86
CA ALA A 96 19.90 5.28 -13.65
C ALA A 96 21.18 5.98 -13.14
N SER A 97 21.07 7.00 -12.28
CA SER A 97 22.22 7.58 -11.59
C SER A 97 22.71 6.75 -10.38
N SER A 98 22.03 5.63 -10.07
CA SER A 98 22.28 4.71 -8.97
C SER A 98 22.93 3.40 -9.42
N ASP A 99 23.83 3.49 -10.41
CA ASP A 99 24.68 2.38 -10.85
C ASP A 99 25.19 1.61 -9.62
N LEU A 100 24.89 0.31 -9.64
CA LEU A 100 24.96 -0.66 -8.56
C LEU A 100 26.40 -0.93 -8.06
N THR A 101 27.14 0.09 -7.65
CA THR A 101 28.48 0.01 -7.05
C THR A 101 28.53 0.57 -5.65
N HIS A 102 29.28 -0.14 -4.81
CA HIS A 102 29.35 -0.08 -3.36
C HIS A 102 30.03 1.18 -2.79
N ASP A 103 29.73 1.37 -1.51
CA ASP A 103 30.66 1.76 -0.44
C ASP A 103 31.00 3.24 -0.20
N LEU A 104 30.68 3.67 1.03
CA LEU A 104 31.50 4.54 1.88
C LEU A 104 31.86 5.96 1.40
N ALA A 105 31.41 6.42 0.22
CA ALA A 105 31.84 7.70 -0.37
C ALA A 105 30.70 8.64 -0.84
N GLY A 106 29.55 8.61 -0.18
CA GLY A 106 28.64 9.78 -0.20
C GLY A 106 27.80 10.02 -1.45
N LYS A 107 27.36 8.97 -2.17
CA LYS A 107 26.30 9.10 -3.19
C LYS A 107 25.15 8.13 -2.90
N LEU A 108 23.95 8.67 -2.70
CA LEU A 108 22.80 7.99 -2.13
C LEU A 108 21.95 7.35 -3.23
N LEU A 109 21.49 6.11 -3.00
CA LEU A 109 20.40 5.52 -3.78
C LEU A 109 19.22 6.48 -3.77
N SER A 110 18.56 6.66 -4.91
CA SER A 110 17.35 7.47 -4.95
C SER A 110 16.33 6.93 -3.95
N PRO A 111 15.79 7.75 -3.03
CA PRO A 111 14.77 7.31 -2.07
C PRO A 111 13.56 6.67 -2.77
N TYR A 112 13.27 7.11 -3.99
CA TYR A 112 12.23 6.53 -4.82
C TYR A 112 12.45 5.06 -5.14
N SER A 113 13.69 4.55 -5.22
CA SER A 113 13.95 3.15 -5.58
C SER A 113 13.46 2.17 -4.51
N TYR A 114 13.55 2.54 -3.24
CA TYR A 114 13.26 1.61 -2.13
C TYR A 114 12.05 2.00 -1.28
N ARG A 115 11.58 3.26 -1.30
CA ARG A 115 10.42 3.70 -0.49
C ARG A 115 9.06 3.49 -1.17
N TRP A 116 9.02 3.53 -2.50
CA TRP A 116 7.76 3.52 -3.27
C TRP A 116 6.91 2.28 -2.99
N LEU A 117 7.53 1.10 -2.92
CA LEU A 117 6.80 -0.16 -2.71
C LEU A 117 6.16 -0.18 -1.32
N ASN A 118 6.89 0.27 -0.29
CA ASN A 118 6.35 0.37 1.06
C ASN A 118 5.19 1.38 1.14
N ALA A 119 5.29 2.51 0.43
CA ALA A 119 4.21 3.49 0.32
C ALA A 119 2.95 2.91 -0.35
N VAL A 120 3.12 2.16 -1.45
CA VAL A 120 2.02 1.47 -2.14
C VAL A 120 1.37 0.42 -1.24
N VAL A 121 2.15 -0.45 -0.60
CA VAL A 121 1.62 -1.46 0.32
C VAL A 121 0.90 -0.79 1.49
N GLY A 122 1.51 0.23 2.09
CA GLY A 122 0.93 1.01 3.19
C GLY A 122 -0.39 1.68 2.84
N SER A 123 -0.59 2.11 1.58
CA SER A 123 -1.85 2.72 1.12
C SER A 123 -3.05 1.75 1.16
N THR A 124 -2.81 0.45 1.33
CA THR A 124 -3.86 -0.56 1.50
C THR A 124 -4.34 -0.70 2.95
N ILE A 125 -3.58 -0.23 3.94
CA ILE A 125 -3.94 -0.33 5.37
C ILE A 125 -5.28 0.35 5.68
N PRO A 126 -5.57 1.58 5.19
CA PRO A 126 -6.89 2.21 5.40
C PRO A 126 -8.06 1.39 4.84
N LEU A 127 -7.85 0.63 3.77
CA LEU A 127 -8.87 -0.26 3.21
C LEU A 127 -9.16 -1.45 4.13
N LEU A 128 -8.09 -2.03 4.71
CA LEU A 128 -8.23 -3.09 5.70
C LEU A 128 -8.98 -2.59 6.93
N ILE A 129 -8.64 -1.40 7.43
CA ILE A 129 -9.33 -0.78 8.56
C ILE A 129 -10.80 -0.53 8.24
N ALA A 130 -11.09 0.03 7.06
CA ALA A 130 -12.48 0.23 6.61
C ALA A 130 -13.27 -1.08 6.49
N GLY A 131 -12.62 -2.14 6.02
CA GLY A 131 -13.19 -3.48 5.90
C GLY A 131 -13.46 -4.13 7.25
N VAL A 132 -12.53 -4.04 8.20
CA VAL A 132 -12.69 -4.57 9.56
C VAL A 132 -13.77 -3.79 10.31
N ALA A 133 -13.75 -2.45 10.27
CA ALA A 133 -14.77 -1.63 10.91
C ALA A 133 -16.18 -1.91 10.37
N ARG A 134 -16.30 -2.15 9.05
CA ARG A 134 -17.56 -2.57 8.44
C ARG A 134 -17.99 -3.96 8.94
N GLN A 135 -17.07 -4.92 9.06
CA GLN A 135 -17.38 -6.28 9.56
C GLN A 135 -17.87 -6.26 11.01
N LEU A 136 -17.30 -5.40 11.86
CA LEU A 136 -17.66 -5.31 13.28
C LEU A 136 -19.04 -4.67 13.50
N LYS A 137 -19.39 -3.60 12.78
CA LYS A 137 -20.64 -2.83 13.02
C LYS A 137 -21.70 -2.98 11.93
N ASN A 138 -21.43 -3.78 10.89
CA ASN A 138 -22.26 -3.95 9.70
C ASN A 138 -22.75 -2.63 9.06
N SER A 139 -21.96 -1.56 9.21
CA SER A 139 -22.35 -0.21 8.78
C SER A 139 -21.33 0.34 7.76
N PRO A 140 -21.76 0.64 6.52
CA PRO A 140 -20.85 1.11 5.47
C PRO A 140 -20.26 2.48 5.79
N SER A 141 -21.05 3.39 6.38
CA SER A 141 -20.60 4.75 6.71
C SER A 141 -19.50 4.74 7.77
N LEU A 142 -19.63 3.89 8.79
CA LEU A 142 -18.60 3.78 9.83
C LEU A 142 -17.31 3.16 9.31
N GLY A 143 -17.40 2.19 8.40
CA GLY A 143 -16.24 1.67 7.70
C GLY A 143 -15.50 2.75 6.92
N LEU A 144 -16.24 3.58 6.16
CA LEU A 144 -15.63 4.69 5.40
C LEU A 144 -15.03 5.77 6.30
N LEU A 145 -15.68 6.12 7.41
CA LEU A 145 -15.12 7.08 8.37
C LEU A 145 -13.83 6.54 9.01
N ALA A 146 -13.82 5.27 9.44
CA ALA A 146 -12.62 4.65 10.00
C ALA A 146 -11.46 4.59 8.98
N GLY A 147 -11.74 4.20 7.74
CA GLY A 147 -10.75 4.20 6.67
C GLY A 147 -10.26 5.61 6.32
N GLY A 148 -11.16 6.59 6.24
CA GLY A 148 -10.79 7.98 5.96
C GLY A 148 -9.89 8.57 7.05
N LEU A 149 -10.21 8.35 8.31
CA LEU A 149 -9.36 8.77 9.44
C LEU A 149 -8.00 8.06 9.41
N ALA A 150 -7.98 6.75 9.15
CA ALA A 150 -6.73 6.00 9.04
C ALA A 150 -5.87 6.43 7.83
N ALA A 151 -6.48 6.89 6.74
CA ALA A 151 -5.75 7.45 5.61
C ALA A 151 -5.10 8.80 5.94
N LEU A 152 -5.63 9.51 6.93
CA LEU A 152 -5.08 10.76 7.45
C LEU A 152 -3.99 10.56 8.53
N ASP A 153 -3.67 9.32 8.87
CA ASP A 153 -2.67 9.00 9.88
C ASP A 153 -1.37 8.48 9.25
N GLY A 154 -0.23 8.99 9.74
CA GLY A 154 1.09 8.44 9.44
C GLY A 154 1.58 8.57 7.99
N PHE A 155 1.48 9.76 7.38
CA PHE A 155 2.06 10.08 6.07
C PHE A 155 3.14 11.17 6.14
#